data_AF-A0A966SWP9-F1
#
_entry.id   AF-A0A966SWP9-F1
#
_cell.length_a   1.000
_cell.length_b   1.000
_cell.length_c   1.000
_cell.angle_alpha   90.00
_cell.angle_beta   90.00
_cell.angle_gamma   90.00
#
_symmetry.space_group_name_H-M   'P 1'
#
loop_
_entity.id
_entity.type
_entity.pdbx_description
1 polymer ?
#
loop_
_entity_poly.entity_id
_entity_poly.type
_entity_poly.pdbx_seq_one_letter_code
_entity_poly.pdbx_strand_id
1 'polypeptide(L)'
;MPLLGACIPGSVDPPSLPAPSRSAQATEGSPWGTNTFLHKEVEAWKREQTLTMIKGAGFVWIKQQFPWEEIEQPRKGQFFDVKYVQGTWDKFDELVRLADMSGLKMIARVDRPPAWARLDKTRPQGPPDNLN
;
A
#
# COMPACT_ATOMS: atom_id res chain seq x y z
N MET A 1 -5.93 -63.62 1.74
CA MET A 1 -4.93 -63.12 0.77
C MET A 1 -5.54 -61.97 0.00
N PRO A 2 -5.11 -60.71 0.15
CA PRO A 2 -5.66 -59.61 -0.62
C PRO A 2 -4.95 -59.48 -1.97
N LEU A 3 -5.75 -59.21 -3.00
CA LEU A 3 -5.36 -58.95 -4.39
C LEU A 3 -4.86 -57.51 -4.56
N LEU A 4 -3.90 -57.32 -5.47
CA LEU A 4 -3.26 -56.06 -5.83
C LEU A 4 -4.28 -55.00 -6.32
N GLY A 5 -4.14 -53.77 -5.84
CA GLY A 5 -4.76 -52.58 -6.42
C GLY A 5 -3.82 -51.92 -7.44
N ALA A 6 -4.32 -51.66 -8.65
CA ALA A 6 -3.60 -50.99 -9.73
C ALA A 6 -3.61 -49.46 -9.56
N CYS A 7 -2.46 -48.80 -9.79
CA CYS A 7 -2.37 -47.34 -9.89
C CYS A 7 -2.99 -46.86 -11.21
N ILE A 8 -3.93 -45.91 -11.14
CA ILE A 8 -4.41 -45.15 -12.30
C ILE A 8 -3.45 -43.95 -12.49
N PRO A 9 -2.86 -43.72 -13.67
CA PRO A 9 -2.06 -42.52 -13.92
C PRO A 9 -2.98 -41.30 -14.01
N GLY A 10 -2.64 -40.24 -13.26
CA GLY A 10 -3.40 -39.00 -13.22
C GLY A 10 -3.47 -38.31 -14.60
N SER A 11 -4.67 -37.87 -14.99
CA SER A 11 -4.86 -36.98 -16.13
C SER A 11 -4.33 -35.59 -15.79
N VAL A 12 -3.41 -35.08 -16.60
CA VAL A 12 -2.99 -33.67 -16.56
C VAL A 12 -3.92 -32.90 -17.49
N ASP A 13 -4.71 -31.99 -16.94
CA ASP A 13 -5.54 -31.10 -17.77
C ASP A 13 -4.63 -30.18 -18.61
N PRO A 14 -4.99 -29.89 -19.87
CA PRO A 14 -4.24 -28.95 -20.70
C PRO A 14 -4.35 -27.53 -20.12
N PRO A 15 -3.30 -26.69 -20.26
CA PRO A 15 -3.33 -25.33 -19.75
C PRO A 15 -4.43 -24.52 -20.45
N SER A 16 -5.37 -23.99 -19.68
CA SER A 16 -6.39 -23.06 -20.18
C SER A 16 -5.74 -21.76 -20.64
N LEU A 17 -6.12 -21.28 -21.82
CA LEU A 17 -5.67 -19.97 -22.32
C LEU A 17 -6.07 -18.85 -21.34
N PRO A 18 -5.21 -17.84 -21.12
CA PRO A 18 -5.55 -16.71 -20.27
C PRO A 18 -6.76 -15.96 -20.85
N ALA A 19 -7.68 -15.56 -19.97
CA ALA A 19 -8.82 -14.71 -20.33
C ALA A 19 -8.32 -13.42 -21.03
N PRO A 20 -9.09 -12.87 -21.99
CA PRO A 20 -8.67 -11.66 -22.70
C PRO A 20 -8.35 -10.54 -21.71
N SER A 21 -7.18 -9.94 -21.88
CA SER A 21 -6.73 -8.80 -21.08
C SER A 21 -7.78 -7.69 -21.20
N ARG A 22 -8.44 -7.36 -20.09
CA ARG A 22 -9.28 -6.18 -20.01
C ARG A 22 -8.39 -4.99 -20.35
N SER A 23 -8.63 -4.32 -21.47
CA SER A 23 -7.91 -3.09 -21.79
C SER A 23 -8.08 -2.14 -20.61
N ALA A 24 -6.96 -1.65 -20.07
CA ALA A 24 -7.02 -0.58 -19.08
C ALA A 24 -7.76 0.57 -19.76
N GLN A 25 -8.95 0.92 -19.25
CA GLN A 25 -9.66 2.07 -19.77
C GLN A 25 -8.74 3.28 -19.60
N ALA A 26 -8.56 4.05 -20.68
CA ALA A 26 -7.77 5.26 -20.63
C ALA A 26 -8.43 6.20 -19.63
N THR A 27 -7.78 6.42 -18.49
CA THR A 27 -8.18 7.47 -17.54
C THR A 27 -8.15 8.79 -18.29
N GLU A 28 -9.22 9.60 -18.20
CA GLU A 28 -9.14 10.98 -18.69
C GLU A 28 -8.05 11.73 -17.90
N GLY A 29 -6.95 12.08 -18.58
CA GLY A 29 -5.75 12.72 -18.02
C GLY A 29 -4.43 12.01 -18.37
N SER A 30 -3.32 12.55 -17.83
CA SER A 30 -2.00 11.92 -17.94
C SER A 30 -2.01 10.54 -17.26
N PRO A 31 -1.64 9.44 -17.94
CA PRO A 31 -1.62 8.10 -17.36
C PRO A 31 -0.42 7.91 -16.40
N TRP A 32 0.47 8.90 -16.32
CA TRP A 32 1.73 8.80 -15.60
C TRP A 32 1.59 9.26 -14.15
N GLY A 33 2.31 8.57 -13.29
CA GLY A 33 2.48 8.96 -11.91
C GLY A 33 3.86 8.64 -11.40
N THR A 34 4.16 9.16 -10.20
CA THR A 34 5.44 8.95 -9.53
C THR A 34 5.26 8.30 -8.16
N ASN A 35 6.27 7.56 -7.70
CA ASN A 35 6.32 7.07 -6.34
C ASN A 35 6.78 8.19 -5.40
N THR A 36 6.20 8.26 -4.21
CA THR A 36 6.50 9.28 -3.22
C THR A 36 6.64 8.68 -1.82
N PHE A 37 7.45 9.34 -0.99
CA PHE A 37 7.70 8.97 0.41
C PHE A 37 7.46 10.18 1.34
N LEU A 38 6.40 10.96 1.09
CA LEU A 38 6.16 12.24 1.77
C LEU A 38 6.03 12.10 3.31
N HIS A 39 5.59 10.94 3.81
CA HIS A 39 5.52 10.64 5.24
C HIS A 39 6.90 10.66 5.95
N LYS A 40 8.00 10.52 5.20
CA LYS A 40 9.38 10.60 5.70
C LYS A 40 9.93 12.03 5.70
N GLU A 41 9.29 12.95 4.99
CA GLU A 41 9.68 14.36 4.99
C GLU A 41 9.25 15.00 6.31
N VAL A 42 10.22 15.57 7.04
CA VAL A 42 9.97 16.19 8.34
C VAL A 42 9.42 17.60 8.15
N GLU A 43 9.99 18.38 7.24
CA GLU A 43 9.60 19.76 7.03
C GLU A 43 8.44 19.88 6.03
N ALA A 44 7.33 20.52 6.45
CA ALA A 44 6.11 20.65 5.66
C ALA A 44 6.35 21.30 4.27
N TRP A 45 7.19 22.33 4.20
CA TRP A 45 7.50 23.03 2.94
C TRP A 45 8.13 22.10 1.89
N LYS A 46 8.88 21.06 2.29
CA LYS A 46 9.46 20.09 1.34
C LYS A 46 8.39 19.21 0.70
N ARG A 47 7.33 18.87 1.45
CA ARG A 47 6.19 18.11 0.93
C ARG A 47 5.46 18.93 -0.14
N GLU A 48 5.17 20.19 0.17
CA GLU A 48 4.53 21.14 -0.75
C GLU A 48 5.37 21.39 -2.01
N GLN A 49 6.68 21.62 -1.84
CA GLN A 49 7.61 21.80 -2.95
C GLN A 49 7.67 20.55 -3.84
N THR A 50 7.72 19.36 -3.24
CA THR A 50 7.73 18.10 -3.99
C THR A 50 6.47 17.95 -4.84
N LEU A 51 5.29 18.18 -4.25
CA LEU A 51 4.03 18.10 -4.99
C LEU A 51 3.93 19.16 -6.08
N THR A 52 4.43 20.38 -5.82
CA THR A 52 4.52 21.46 -6.81
C THR A 52 5.39 21.04 -8.01
N MET A 53 6.54 20.43 -7.74
CA MET A 53 7.44 19.94 -8.80
C MET A 53 6.82 18.78 -9.59
N ILE A 54 6.15 17.84 -8.92
CA ILE A 54 5.43 16.73 -9.58
C ILE A 54 4.36 17.28 -10.52
N LYS A 55 3.58 18.26 -10.06
CA LYS A 55 2.55 18.91 -10.88
C LYS A 55 3.16 19.67 -12.06
N GLY A 56 4.22 20.45 -11.80
CA GLY A 56 4.95 21.20 -12.83
C GLY A 56 5.60 20.31 -13.90
N ALA A 57 5.95 19.07 -13.55
CA ALA A 57 6.45 18.06 -14.47
C ALA A 57 5.34 17.36 -15.30
N GLY A 58 4.07 17.69 -15.09
CA GLY A 58 2.94 17.15 -15.87
C GLY A 58 2.40 15.80 -15.39
N PHE A 59 2.78 15.33 -14.19
CA PHE A 59 2.20 14.14 -13.59
C PHE A 59 0.81 14.44 -13.00
N VAL A 60 -0.05 13.43 -13.01
CA VAL A 60 -1.41 13.52 -12.43
C VAL A 60 -1.58 12.59 -11.24
N TRP A 61 -0.77 11.52 -11.15
CA TRP A 61 -0.86 10.54 -10.09
C TRP A 61 0.38 10.52 -9.20
N ILE A 62 0.18 10.31 -7.90
CA ILE A 62 1.22 9.91 -6.96
C ILE A 62 0.85 8.56 -6.36
N LYS A 63 1.83 7.68 -6.19
CA LYS A 63 1.71 6.50 -5.34
C LYS A 63 2.38 6.82 -4.01
N GLN A 64 1.59 6.86 -2.95
CA GLN A 64 2.04 7.23 -1.61
C GLN A 64 1.92 6.03 -0.69
N GLN A 65 2.98 5.74 0.05
CA GLN A 65 3.01 4.72 1.08
C GLN A 65 2.31 5.19 2.36
N PHE A 66 1.51 4.31 2.95
CA PHE A 66 0.79 4.46 4.22
C PHE A 66 1.21 3.28 5.12
N PRO A 67 2.34 3.39 5.84
CA PRO A 67 2.81 2.31 6.71
C PRO A 67 1.79 2.04 7.81
N TRP A 68 1.26 0.83 7.88
CA TRP A 68 0.32 0.42 8.92
C TRP A 68 0.95 0.56 10.31
N GLU A 69 2.26 0.30 10.43
CA GLU A 69 3.02 0.49 11.68
C GLU A 69 3.09 1.95 12.18
N GLU A 70 2.93 2.95 11.30
CA GLU A 70 2.84 4.36 11.71
C GLU A 70 1.40 4.76 12.03
N ILE A 71 0.43 4.18 11.33
CA ILE A 71 -1.01 4.44 11.52
C ILE A 71 -1.52 3.82 12.83
N GLU A 72 -1.12 2.58 13.13
CA GLU A 72 -1.62 1.84 14.29
C GLU A 72 -0.45 1.43 15.20
N GLN A 73 0.45 2.40 15.45
CA GLN A 73 1.67 2.20 16.23
C GLN A 73 1.43 1.66 17.65
N PRO A 74 0.45 2.16 18.44
CA PRO A 74 0.34 1.78 19.86
C PRO A 74 -0.04 0.32 20.09
N ARG A 75 -1.15 -0.14 19.48
CA ARG A 75 -1.71 -1.51 19.54
C ARG A 75 -2.96 -1.60 18.66
N LYS A 76 -3.44 -2.83 18.41
CA LYS A 76 -4.71 -3.07 17.70
C LYS A 76 -5.85 -2.23 18.29
N GLY A 77 -6.57 -1.53 17.44
CA GLY A 77 -7.66 -0.59 17.71
C GLY A 77 -7.25 0.80 18.21
N GLN A 78 -5.97 1.17 18.23
CA GLN A 78 -5.53 2.45 18.79
C GLN A 78 -4.85 3.38 17.77
N PHE A 79 -5.45 4.56 17.61
CA PHE A 79 -5.07 5.57 16.61
C PHE A 79 -4.72 6.93 17.23
N PHE A 80 -4.30 6.94 18.50
CA PHE A 80 -3.88 8.15 19.19
C PHE A 80 -2.50 7.96 19.81
N ASP A 81 -1.57 8.86 19.52
CA ASP A 81 -0.23 8.87 20.09
C ASP A 81 -0.21 9.76 21.33
N VAL A 82 -0.08 9.12 22.50
CA VAL A 82 -0.02 9.81 23.80
C VAL A 82 1.25 10.65 23.96
N LYS A 83 2.35 10.29 23.29
CA LYS A 83 3.63 11.00 23.40
C LYS A 83 3.57 12.37 22.72
N TYR A 84 2.91 12.45 21.57
CA TYR A 84 2.78 13.68 20.78
C TYR A 84 1.41 14.34 20.91
N VAL A 85 0.48 13.71 21.63
CA VAL A 85 -0.89 14.21 21.89
C VAL A 85 -1.62 14.52 20.59
N GLN A 86 -1.58 13.56 19.65
CA GLN A 86 -2.16 13.72 18.31
C GLN A 86 -2.73 12.40 17.79
N GLY A 87 -3.61 12.48 16.79
CA GLY A 87 -4.05 11.32 16.05
C GLY A 87 -2.89 10.73 15.23
N THR A 88 -2.80 9.41 15.16
CA THR A 88 -1.79 8.74 14.31
C THR A 88 -2.13 8.90 12.81
N TRP A 89 -3.38 9.21 12.49
CA TRP A 89 -3.84 9.52 11.13
C TRP A 89 -3.52 10.95 10.69
N ASP A 90 -3.32 11.89 11.61
CA ASP A 90 -3.22 13.33 11.31
C ASP A 90 -2.18 13.64 10.23
N LYS A 91 -1.02 12.97 10.28
CA LYS A 91 0.04 13.08 9.27
C LYS A 91 -0.47 12.69 7.89
N PHE A 92 -1.22 11.60 7.78
CA PHE A 92 -1.69 11.06 6.51
C PHE A 92 -2.87 11.86 5.96
N ASP A 93 -3.74 12.37 6.83
CA ASP A 93 -4.81 13.31 6.46
C ASP A 93 -4.23 14.59 5.86
N GLU A 94 -3.13 15.10 6.45
CA GLU A 94 -2.39 16.23 5.89
C GLU A 94 -1.85 15.92 4.48
N LEU A 95 -1.28 14.73 4.25
CA LEU A 95 -0.76 14.33 2.94
C LEU A 95 -1.86 14.22 1.88
N VAL A 96 -3.03 13.67 2.24
CA VAL A 96 -4.19 13.60 1.33
C VAL A 96 -4.65 15.01 0.97
N ARG A 97 -4.79 15.89 1.96
CA ARG A 97 -5.16 17.30 1.75
C ARG A 97 -4.15 18.01 0.84
N LEU A 98 -2.85 17.83 1.06
CA LEU A 98 -1.81 18.46 0.25
C LEU A 98 -1.84 17.97 -1.21
N ALA A 99 -2.08 16.69 -1.45
CA ALA A 99 -2.22 16.15 -2.79
C ALA A 99 -3.43 16.73 -3.53
N ASP A 100 -4.58 16.82 -2.84
CA ASP A 100 -5.81 17.41 -3.38
C ASP A 100 -5.62 18.90 -3.72
N MET A 101 -5.04 19.68 -2.80
CA MET A 101 -4.70 21.10 -3.04
C MET A 101 -3.71 21.30 -4.19
N SER A 102 -2.84 20.32 -4.44
CA SER A 102 -1.88 20.35 -5.56
C SER A 102 -2.49 19.86 -6.89
N GLY A 103 -3.76 19.47 -6.89
CA GLY A 103 -4.44 18.91 -8.06
C GLY A 103 -3.82 17.60 -8.55
N LEU A 104 -3.37 16.75 -7.61
CA LEU A 104 -2.81 15.43 -7.84
C LEU A 104 -3.72 14.35 -7.28
N LYS A 105 -3.87 13.24 -8.00
CA LYS A 105 -4.59 12.05 -7.53
C LYS A 105 -3.64 11.11 -6.80
N MET A 106 -4.11 10.47 -5.73
CA MET A 106 -3.28 9.60 -4.90
C MET A 106 -3.72 8.13 -4.99
N ILE A 107 -2.74 7.25 -5.17
CA ILE A 107 -2.86 5.81 -4.92
C ILE A 107 -2.20 5.53 -3.57
N ALA A 108 -3.02 5.32 -2.54
CA ALA A 108 -2.53 4.95 -1.21
C ALA A 108 -2.15 3.46 -1.18
N ARG A 109 -0.91 3.16 -0.83
CA ARG A 109 -0.44 1.79 -0.59
C ARG A 109 -0.26 1.56 0.91
N VAL A 110 -1.16 0.78 1.49
CA VAL A 110 -0.98 0.26 2.85
C VAL A 110 0.06 -0.86 2.81
N ASP A 111 1.10 -0.74 3.62
CA ASP A 111 2.14 -1.75 3.79
C ASP A 111 2.65 -1.78 5.24
N ARG A 112 3.74 -2.52 5.51
CA ARG A 112 4.47 -2.50 6.79
C ARG A 112 3.58 -2.73 8.03
N PRO A 113 3.17 -3.98 8.28
CA PRO A 113 2.36 -4.30 9.45
C PRO A 113 3.12 -4.01 10.76
N PRO A 114 2.43 -3.48 11.78
CA PRO A 114 3.02 -3.15 13.07
C PRO A 114 3.61 -4.38 13.76
N ALA A 115 4.56 -4.14 14.67
CA ALA A 115 5.22 -5.20 15.43
C ALA A 115 4.24 -6.04 16.27
N TRP A 116 3.11 -5.47 16.72
CA TRP A 116 2.11 -6.22 17.48
C TRP A 116 1.29 -7.18 16.61
N ALA A 117 1.28 -6.98 15.28
CA ALA A 117 0.57 -7.86 14.33
C ALA A 117 1.41 -9.08 13.93
N ARG A 118 2.62 -9.25 14.50
CA ARG A 118 3.59 -10.28 14.13
C ARG A 118 4.31 -10.88 15.33
N LEU A 119 4.42 -12.21 15.34
CA LEU A 119 5.21 -12.99 16.26
C LEU A 119 6.68 -13.01 15.82
N ASP A 120 6.93 -13.18 14.51
CA ASP A 120 8.28 -13.08 13.95
C ASP A 120 8.70 -11.60 13.84
N LYS A 121 9.67 -11.23 14.68
CA LYS A 121 10.24 -9.87 14.73
C LYS A 121 11.55 -9.73 13.93
N THR A 122 12.04 -10.81 13.33
CA THR A 122 13.32 -10.79 12.56
C THR A 122 13.18 -10.04 11.24
N ARG A 123 11.98 -10.03 10.65
CA ARG A 123 11.66 -9.31 9.41
C ARG A 123 10.55 -8.29 9.65
N PRO A 124 10.88 -6.99 9.82
CA PRO A 124 9.87 -5.94 10.05
C PRO A 124 8.78 -5.84 8.97
N GLN A 125 9.07 -6.32 7.75
CA GLN A 125 8.16 -6.26 6.60
C GLN A 125 7.49 -7.61 6.27
N GLY A 126 7.54 -8.58 7.20
CA GLY A 126 6.79 -9.82 7.06
C GLY A 126 5.28 -9.58 7.03
N PRO A 127 4.47 -10.52 6.51
CA PRO A 127 3.01 -10.42 6.61
C PRO A 127 2.55 -10.43 8.09
N PRO A 128 1.37 -9.88 8.40
CA PRO A 128 0.75 -10.04 9.71
C PRO A 128 0.32 -11.50 9.94
N ASP A 129 0.29 -11.94 11.19
CA ASP A 129 -0.07 -13.33 11.53
C ASP A 129 -1.59 -13.59 11.48
N ASN A 130 -2.40 -12.53 11.61
CA ASN A 130 -3.86 -12.61 11.61
C ASN A 130 -4.46 -11.54 10.68
N LEU A 131 -5.30 -11.98 9.74
CA LEU A 131 -5.99 -11.12 8.76
C LEU A 131 -7.43 -10.76 9.16
N ASN A 132 -7.89 -11.21 10.33
CA ASN A 132 -9.26 -11.08 10.82
C ASN A 132 -9.42 -10.07 11.96
#